data_AF-A0AAW2XHS5-F1
#
_entry.id   AF-A0AAW2XHS5-F1
#
_cell.length_a   1.000
_cell.length_b   1.000
_cell.length_c   1.000
_cell.angle_alpha   90.00
_cell.angle_beta   90.00
_cell.angle_gamma   90.00
#
_symmetry.space_group_name_H-M   'P 1'
#
loop_
_entity.id
_entity.type
_entity.pdbx_description
1 polymer ?
#
loop_
_entity_poly.entity_id
_entity_poly.type
_entity_poly.pdbx_seq_one_letter_code
_entity_poly.pdbx_strand_id
1 'polypeptide(L)'
;MEHLSRFENAALLHRYTDEIKCRQWFNQLPVGAIGSFQEFRSLFLHQFASSRKLRKTELSLFVVRQKDDGPLKEYLQRFNAAALEVPAATQEVKASAFSQGLLDGDLFKSLPRSQFLSSTPSWPEQQIH
;
A
#
# COMPACT_ATOMS: atom_id res chain seq x y z
N MET A 1 -9.92 8.97 -21.91
CA MET A 1 -9.18 7.96 -22.69
C MET A 1 -7.66 7.95 -22.41
N GLU A 2 -7.06 9.04 -21.90
CA GLU A 2 -5.61 9.13 -21.67
C GLU A 2 -5.07 8.22 -20.54
N HIS A 3 -5.84 8.00 -19.47
CA HIS A 3 -5.42 7.17 -18.34
C HIS A 3 -5.28 5.68 -18.69
N LEU A 4 -6.16 5.16 -19.55
CA LEU A 4 -6.09 3.76 -20.02
C LEU A 4 -4.84 3.56 -20.89
N SER A 5 -4.59 4.50 -21.80
CA SER A 5 -3.40 4.47 -22.67
C SER A 5 -2.09 4.60 -21.89
N ARG A 6 -2.03 5.43 -20.83
CA ARG A 6 -0.85 5.50 -19.95
C ARG A 6 -0.62 4.19 -19.20
N PHE A 7 -1.69 3.55 -18.72
CA PHE A 7 -1.59 2.26 -18.03
C PHE A 7 -1.13 1.15 -18.98
N GLU A 8 -1.72 1.06 -20.17
CA GLU A 8 -1.34 0.08 -21.19
C GLU A 8 0.11 0.28 -21.65
N ASN A 9 0.51 1.53 -21.91
CA ASN A 9 1.90 1.85 -22.25
C ASN A 9 2.86 1.52 -21.11
N ALA A 10 2.51 1.82 -19.86
CA ALA A 10 3.33 1.44 -18.71
C ALA A 10 3.44 -0.08 -18.59
N ALA A 11 2.32 -0.82 -18.70
CA ALA A 11 2.31 -2.28 -18.65
C ALA A 11 3.12 -2.93 -19.79
N LEU A 12 3.01 -2.40 -21.01
CA LEU A 12 3.79 -2.85 -22.17
C LEU A 12 5.27 -2.54 -22.02
N LEU A 13 5.62 -1.32 -21.58
CA LEU A 13 7.01 -0.94 -21.30
C LEU A 13 7.59 -1.80 -20.18
N HIS A 14 6.84 -2.08 -19.11
CA HIS A 14 7.29 -2.95 -18.02
C HIS A 14 7.54 -4.38 -18.51
N ARG A 15 6.64 -4.96 -19.31
CA ARG A 15 6.82 -6.28 -19.92
C ARG A 15 8.05 -6.33 -20.85
N TYR A 16 8.24 -5.30 -21.67
CA TYR A 16 9.40 -5.17 -22.55
C TYR A 16 10.70 -5.01 -21.75
N THR A 17 10.64 -4.29 -20.63
CA THR A 17 11.78 -4.07 -19.74
C THR A 17 12.21 -5.36 -19.04
N ASP A 18 11.26 -6.21 -18.64
CA ASP A 18 11.56 -7.48 -17.98
C ASP A 18 12.19 -8.50 -18.95
N GLU A 19 11.72 -8.55 -20.20
CA GLU A 19 12.35 -9.38 -21.24
C GLU A 19 13.78 -8.93 -21.52
N ILE A 20 14.02 -7.62 -21.66
CA ILE A 20 15.36 -7.07 -21.88
C ILE A 20 16.27 -7.39 -20.70
N LYS A 21 15.81 -7.18 -19.47
CA LYS A 21 16.57 -7.51 -18.26
C LYS A 21 16.89 -9.00 -18.17
N CYS A 22 15.92 -9.86 -18.54
CA CYS A 22 16.12 -11.31 -18.57
C CYS A 22 17.19 -11.71 -19.59
N ARG A 23 17.11 -11.19 -20.82
CA ARG A 23 18.12 -11.45 -21.86
C ARG A 23 19.50 -10.94 -21.47
N GLN A 24 19.59 -9.72 -20.95
CA GLN A 24 20.87 -9.14 -20.52
C GLN A 24 21.51 -9.94 -19.39
N TRP A 25 20.75 -10.30 -18.36
CA TRP A 25 21.24 -11.14 -17.28
C TRP A 25 21.72 -12.51 -17.78
N PHE A 26 20.92 -13.17 -18.62
CA PHE A 26 21.28 -14.48 -19.16
C PHE A 26 22.58 -14.44 -19.98
N ASN A 27 22.76 -13.37 -20.78
CA ASN A 27 23.97 -13.16 -21.58
C ASN A 27 25.21 -12.80 -20.75
N GLN A 28 25.05 -12.39 -19.50
CA GLN A 28 26.16 -12.09 -18.57
C GLN A 28 26.65 -13.34 -17.81
N LEU A 29 25.96 -14.47 -17.93
CA LEU A 29 26.36 -15.70 -17.26
C LEU A 29 27.61 -16.29 -17.95
N PRO A 30 28.61 -16.76 -17.18
CA PRO A 30 29.75 -17.46 -17.75
C PRO A 30 29.32 -18.70 -18.55
N VAL A 31 30.08 -19.04 -19.59
CA VAL A 31 29.88 -20.29 -20.33
C VAL A 31 30.04 -21.47 -19.38
N GLY A 32 29.05 -22.36 -19.33
CA GLY A 32 29.03 -23.50 -18.42
C GLY A 32 28.54 -23.19 -17.00
N ALA A 33 28.08 -21.97 -16.71
CA ALA A 33 27.52 -21.61 -15.41
C ALA A 33 26.20 -22.32 -15.06
N ILE A 34 25.55 -22.95 -16.04
CA ILE A 34 24.31 -23.72 -15.88
C ILE A 34 24.58 -25.12 -16.43
N GLY A 35 24.75 -26.08 -15.53
CA GLY A 35 24.89 -27.51 -15.86
C GLY A 35 23.57 -28.27 -15.83
N SER A 36 22.54 -27.72 -15.18
CA SER A 36 21.21 -28.35 -15.11
C SER A 36 20.07 -27.33 -15.07
N PHE A 37 18.86 -27.79 -15.40
CA PHE A 37 17.66 -26.98 -15.24
C PHE A 37 17.39 -26.54 -13.79
N GLN A 38 17.81 -27.35 -12.81
CA GLN A 38 17.64 -27.02 -11.39
C GLN A 38 18.53 -25.84 -10.96
N GLU A 39 19.76 -25.78 -11.45
CA GLU A 39 20.67 -24.64 -11.24
C GLU A 39 20.15 -23.39 -11.93
N PHE A 40 19.70 -23.51 -13.18
CA PHE A 40 19.04 -22.42 -13.90
C PHE A 40 17.87 -21.85 -13.10
N ARG A 41 16.98 -22.72 -12.61
CA ARG A 41 15.81 -22.31 -11.82
C ARG A 41 16.23 -21.57 -10.54
N SER A 42 17.25 -22.05 -9.86
CA SER A 42 17.76 -21.41 -8.63
C SER A 42 18.30 -20.02 -8.91
N LEU A 43 19.19 -19.88 -9.91
CA LEU A 43 19.77 -18.59 -10.32
C LEU A 43 18.71 -17.62 -10.83
N PHE A 44 17.77 -18.10 -11.63
CA PHE A 44 16.67 -17.31 -12.17
C PHE A 44 15.75 -16.79 -11.05
N LEU A 45 15.39 -17.64 -10.09
CA LEU A 45 14.60 -17.22 -8.94
C LEU A 45 15.40 -16.26 -8.06
N HIS A 46 16.69 -16.49 -7.84
CA HIS A 46 17.51 -15.54 -7.09
C HIS A 46 17.53 -14.14 -7.74
N GLN A 47 17.66 -14.08 -9.07
CA GLN A 47 17.71 -12.83 -9.83
C GLN A 47 16.35 -12.12 -9.95
N PHE A 48 15.27 -12.88 -10.16
CA PHE A 48 13.95 -12.34 -10.53
C PHE A 48 12.82 -12.63 -9.53
N ALA A 49 13.04 -13.37 -8.44
CA ALA A 49 11.98 -13.55 -7.43
C ALA A 49 11.66 -12.25 -6.68
N SER A 50 12.62 -11.32 -6.59
CA SER A 50 12.41 -9.97 -6.05
C SER A 50 11.60 -9.08 -7.00
N SER A 51 11.77 -9.23 -8.32
CA SER A 51 10.94 -8.52 -9.31
C SER A 51 9.51 -9.05 -9.39
N ARG A 52 9.28 -10.28 -8.90
CA ARG A 52 7.95 -10.92 -8.79
C ARG A 52 7.19 -10.62 -7.51
N LYS A 53 7.72 -9.83 -6.56
CA LYS A 53 6.83 -9.13 -5.62
C LYS A 53 6.04 -8.13 -6.47
N LEU A 54 4.91 -8.60 -7.00
CA LEU A 54 3.94 -7.82 -7.77
C LEU A 54 3.86 -6.46 -7.10
N ARG A 55 4.40 -5.41 -7.74
CA ARG A 55 4.48 -4.09 -7.13
C ARG A 55 3.06 -3.73 -6.73
N LYS A 56 2.81 -3.67 -5.42
CA LYS A 56 1.49 -3.35 -4.92
C LYS A 56 1.14 -1.97 -5.43
N THR A 57 0.01 -1.87 -6.12
CA THR A 57 -0.47 -0.61 -6.69
C THR A 57 -1.24 0.16 -5.61
N GLU A 58 -1.52 1.43 -5.86
CA GLU A 58 -2.39 2.25 -5.00
C GLU A 58 -3.74 1.56 -4.71
N LEU A 59 -4.28 0.84 -5.69
CA LEU A 59 -5.53 0.07 -5.56
C LEU A 59 -5.47 -1.00 -4.46
N SER A 60 -4.27 -1.53 -4.17
CA SER A 60 -4.11 -2.55 -3.13
C SER A 60 -4.43 -2.03 -1.72
N LEU A 61 -4.36 -0.71 -1.49
CA LEU A 61 -4.72 -0.10 -0.22
C LEU A 61 -6.23 -0.17 0.05
N PHE A 62 -7.06 -0.07 -1.00
CA PHE A 62 -8.53 -0.07 -0.89
C PHE A 62 -9.14 -1.45 -0.57
N VAL A 63 -8.32 -2.50 -0.72
CA VAL A 63 -8.70 -3.88 -0.37
C VAL A 63 -8.50 -4.13 1.13
N VAL A 64 -7.72 -3.29 1.82
CA VAL A 64 -7.54 -3.39 3.27
C VAL A 64 -8.80 -2.85 3.94
N ARG A 65 -9.62 -3.75 4.48
CA ARG A 65 -10.81 -3.42 5.26
C ARG A 65 -10.61 -3.80 6.73
N GLN A 66 -11.21 -3.02 7.62
CA GLN A 66 -11.46 -3.42 8.99
C GLN A 66 -12.47 -4.58 8.96
N LYS A 67 -12.25 -5.58 9.81
CA LYS A 67 -13.19 -6.71 9.96
C LYS A 67 -14.32 -6.29 10.91
N ASP A 68 -15.54 -6.75 10.65
CA ASP A 68 -16.76 -6.39 11.39
C ASP A 68 -16.64 -6.56 12.92
N ASP A 69 -15.84 -7.52 13.37
CA ASP A 69 -15.57 -7.87 14.77
C ASP A 69 -14.11 -7.56 15.21
N GLY A 70 -13.30 -7.00 14.32
CA GLY A 70 -11.87 -6.83 14.51
C GLY A 70 -11.53 -5.49 15.18
N PRO A 71 -10.60 -5.47 16.15
CA PRO A 71 -10.19 -4.22 16.79
C PRO A 71 -9.52 -3.27 15.79
N LEU A 72 -9.79 -1.96 15.93
CA LEU A 72 -9.20 -0.90 15.10
C LEU A 72 -7.66 -0.99 15.02
N LYS A 73 -7.02 -1.40 16.12
CA LYS A 73 -5.56 -1.56 16.20
C LYS A 73 -5.02 -2.54 15.16
N GLU A 74 -5.71 -3.66 14.93
CA GLU A 74 -5.29 -4.63 13.92
C GLU A 74 -5.45 -4.08 12.51
N TYR A 75 -6.53 -3.34 12.26
CA TYR A 75 -6.72 -2.67 10.98
C TYR A 75 -5.58 -1.67 10.71
N LEU A 76 -5.24 -0.82 11.69
CA LEU A 76 -4.13 0.12 11.59
C LEU A 76 -2.80 -0.58 11.28
N GLN A 77 -2.51 -1.70 11.95
CA GLN A 77 -1.29 -2.47 11.69
C GLN A 77 -1.25 -3.01 10.25
N ARG A 78 -2.35 -3.59 9.76
CA ARG A 78 -2.44 -4.10 8.37
C ARG A 78 -2.36 -2.97 7.35
N PHE A 79 -3.04 -1.86 7.60
CA PHE A 79 -3.04 -0.71 6.72
C PHE A 79 -1.65 -0.07 6.62
N ASN A 80 -0.95 0.11 7.74
CA ASN A 80 0.40 0.66 7.75
C ASN A 80 1.40 -0.24 7.02
N ALA A 81 1.31 -1.57 7.20
CA ALA A 81 2.13 -2.52 6.47
C ALA A 81 1.89 -2.41 4.94
N ALA A 82 0.63 -2.32 4.52
CA ALA A 82 0.29 -2.14 3.11
C ALA A 82 0.77 -0.79 2.55
N ALA A 83 0.65 0.30 3.33
CA ALA A 83 1.09 1.64 2.93
C ALA A 83 2.61 1.74 2.74
N LEU A 84 3.40 1.02 3.55
CA LEU A 84 4.85 0.94 3.39
C LEU A 84 5.27 0.22 2.10
N GLU A 85 4.46 -0.72 1.62
CA GLU A 85 4.71 -1.44 0.38
C GLU A 85 4.33 -0.65 -0.88
N VAL A 86 3.63 0.49 -0.73
CA VAL A 86 3.21 1.37 -1.84
C VAL A 86 3.72 2.81 -1.61
N PRO A 87 5.04 3.05 -1.68
CA PRO A 87 5.61 4.38 -1.43
C PRO A 87 5.21 5.42 -2.48
N ALA A 88 4.80 4.99 -3.68
CA ALA A 88 4.33 5.88 -4.74
C ALA A 88 2.94 6.47 -4.49
N ALA A 89 2.15 5.91 -3.56
CA ALA A 89 0.82 6.42 -3.25
C ALA A 89 0.89 7.79 -2.59
N THR A 90 0.12 8.75 -3.11
CA THR A 90 0.03 10.08 -2.52
C THR A 90 -0.64 10.04 -1.14
N GLN A 91 -0.48 11.10 -0.36
CA GLN A 91 -1.09 11.17 0.96
C GLN A 91 -2.62 11.16 0.88
N GLU A 92 -3.20 11.76 -0.15
CA GLU A 92 -4.63 11.82 -0.42
C GLU A 92 -5.18 10.43 -0.73
N VAL A 93 -4.45 9.64 -1.55
CA VAL A 93 -4.81 8.26 -1.87
C VAL A 93 -4.78 7.39 -0.62
N LYS A 94 -3.74 7.53 0.21
CA LYS A 94 -3.63 6.81 1.49
C LYS A 94 -4.77 7.19 2.44
N ALA A 95 -5.08 8.48 2.57
CA ALA A 95 -6.16 8.95 3.43
C ALA A 95 -7.54 8.45 2.96
N SER A 96 -7.79 8.46 1.65
CA SER A 96 -9.03 7.96 1.05
C SER A 96 -9.19 6.45 1.21
N ALA A 97 -8.13 5.67 0.97
CA ALA A 97 -8.15 4.24 1.19
C ALA A 97 -8.35 3.90 2.67
N PHE A 98 -7.72 4.66 3.56
CA PHE A 98 -7.86 4.48 5.00
C PHE A 98 -9.29 4.71 5.48
N SER A 99 -9.93 5.80 5.04
CA SER A 99 -11.31 6.13 5.44
C SER A 99 -12.32 5.12 4.88
N GLN A 100 -12.16 4.70 3.62
CA GLN A 100 -13.02 3.69 3.01
C GLN A 100 -12.85 2.30 3.63
N GLY A 101 -11.69 2.02 4.22
CA GLY A 101 -11.42 0.74 4.87
C GLY A 101 -11.95 0.61 6.28
N LEU A 102 -12.41 1.69 6.91
CA LEU A 102 -12.93 1.69 8.28
C LEU A 102 -14.41 1.30 8.36
N LEU A 103 -14.80 0.72 9.49
CA LEU A 103 -16.21 0.54 9.82
C LEU A 103 -16.81 1.85 10.35
N ASP A 104 -18.05 2.12 9.95
CA ASP A 104 -18.78 3.30 10.40
C ASP A 104 -18.92 3.31 11.94
N GLY A 105 -18.43 4.39 12.56
CA GLY A 105 -18.54 4.63 13.99
C GLY A 105 -17.36 4.17 14.85
N ASP A 106 -16.40 3.40 14.36
CA ASP A 106 -15.29 2.89 15.18
C ASP A 106 -14.20 3.93 15.48
N LEU A 107 -14.01 4.92 14.60
CA LEU A 107 -13.21 6.11 14.91
C LEU A 107 -13.79 6.87 16.11
N PHE A 108 -15.11 7.03 16.16
CA PHE A 108 -15.79 7.79 17.21
C PHE A 108 -15.96 7.01 18.52
N LYS A 109 -15.92 5.67 18.48
CA LYS A 109 -15.90 4.82 19.69
C LYS A 109 -14.51 4.73 20.33
N SER A 110 -13.45 4.80 19.53
CA SER A 110 -12.07 4.62 20.00
C SER A 110 -11.37 5.93 20.37
N LEU A 111 -11.88 7.09 19.93
CA LEU A 111 -11.45 8.39 20.42
C LEU A 111 -12.02 8.64 21.83
N PRO A 112 -11.20 8.91 22.86
CA PRO A 112 -11.73 9.29 24.16
C PRO A 112 -12.56 10.57 23.99
N ARG A 113 -13.83 10.53 24.44
CA ARG A 113 -14.77 11.68 24.48
C ARG A 113 -14.26 12.92 25.24
N SER A 114 -13.06 12.86 25.80
CA SER A 114 -12.43 13.92 26.59
C SER A 114 -11.68 14.94 25.72
N GLN A 115 -12.39 15.63 24.83
CA GLN A 115 -11.94 16.96 24.39
C GLN A 115 -13.08 17.93 24.06
N PHE A 116 -14.35 17.51 24.15
CA PHE A 116 -15.49 18.36 23.80
C PHE A 116 -16.28 18.93 24.99
N LEU A 117 -15.89 18.67 26.25
CA LEU A 117 -16.61 19.19 27.43
C LEU A 117 -15.73 19.86 28.51
N SER A 118 -14.43 20.08 28.32
CA SER A 118 -13.58 20.74 29.34
C SER A 118 -13.27 22.22 29.07
N SER A 119 -14.02 22.87 28.18
CA SER A 119 -13.94 24.32 28.03
C SER A 119 -15.32 24.89 27.74
N THR A 120 -16.26 24.70 28.66
CA THR A 120 -17.33 25.69 28.83
C THR A 120 -16.68 27.00 29.28
N PRO A 121 -16.74 28.09 28.52
CA PRO A 121 -16.37 29.40 29.04
C PRO A 121 -17.42 29.76 30.09
N SER A 122 -17.01 29.85 31.35
CA SER A 122 -17.82 30.45 32.40
C SER A 122 -17.90 31.96 32.14
N TRP A 123 -18.89 32.37 31.36
CA TRP A 123 -19.27 33.78 31.29
C TRP A 123 -19.98 34.15 32.59
N PRO A 124 -19.55 35.20 33.32
CA PRO A 124 -20.31 35.68 34.46
C PRO A 124 -21.58 36.35 33.96
N GLU A 125 -22.72 35.82 34.36
CA GLU A 125 -24.02 36.46 34.21
C GLU A 125 -24.01 37.82 34.92
N GLN A 126 -24.32 38.84 34.14
CA GLN A 126 -24.88 40.15 34.46
C GLN A 126 -25.06 40.51 35.96
N GLN A 127 -24.28 41.50 36.41
CA GLN A 127 -24.78 42.46 37.39
C GLN A 127 -25.69 43.47 36.68
N ILE A 128 -26.99 43.24 36.78
CA ILE A 128 -27.99 44.31 36.75
C ILE A 128 -28.55 44.39 38.17
N HIS A 129 -28.13 45.40 38.91
CA HIS A 129 -28.92 46.17 39.89
C HIS A 129 -28.12 47.39 40.35
#